data_AF-A0A7J3I1C6-F1
#
_entry.id   AF-A0A7J3I1C6-F1
#
_cell.length_a   1.000
_cell.length_b   1.000
_cell.length_c   1.000
_cell.angle_alpha   90.00
_cell.angle_beta   90.00
_cell.angle_gamma   90.00
#
_symmetry.space_group_name_H-M   'P 1'
#
loop_
_entity.id
_entity.type
_entity.pdbx_description
1 polymer ?
#
loop_
_entity_poly.entity_id
_entity_poly.type
_entity_poly.pdbx_seq_one_letter_code
_entity_poly.pdbx_strand_id
1 'polypeptide(L)'
;MSDLEGLVKKLVAKGWTRRQIIEQLIQEIGFFKDLDREKATSFAETVVLEVETAMNTLRDERVKWLLKSSEAGVSMHDLGVGCRGEGD
;
A
#
# COMPACT_ATOMS: atom_id res chain seq x y z
N MET A 1 8.69 -3.06 -8.76
CA MET A 1 8.77 -2.75 -7.32
C MET A 1 7.37 -2.94 -6.77
N SER A 2 7.14 -3.91 -5.88
CA SER A 2 5.81 -4.05 -5.27
C SER A 2 5.62 -2.85 -4.34
N ASP A 3 4.49 -2.17 -4.46
CA ASP A 3 4.10 -1.11 -3.53
C ASP A 3 4.13 -1.68 -2.10
N LEU A 4 4.90 -1.04 -1.20
CA LEU A 4 5.08 -1.51 0.17
C LEU A 4 3.74 -1.47 0.93
N GLU A 5 2.86 -0.52 0.62
CA GLU A 5 1.52 -0.52 1.19
C GLU A 5 0.71 -1.74 0.72
N GLY A 6 0.74 -2.02 -0.59
CA GLY A 6 0.09 -3.19 -1.17
C GLY A 6 0.60 -4.50 -0.56
N LEU A 7 1.90 -4.58 -0.24
CA LEU A 7 2.48 -5.71 0.48
C LEU A 7 1.90 -5.80 1.90
N VAL A 8 1.93 -4.71 2.68
CA VAL A 8 1.37 -4.67 4.04
C VAL A 8 -0.10 -5.09 4.03
N LYS A 9 -0.93 -4.53 3.14
CA LYS A 9 -2.36 -4.87 3.01
C LYS A 9 -2.57 -6.37 2.75
N LYS A 10 -1.76 -6.97 1.87
CA LYS A 10 -1.81 -8.43 1.60
C LYS A 10 -1.38 -9.27 2.80
N LEU A 11 -0.33 -8.87 3.52
CA LEU A 11 0.15 -9.61 4.69
C LEU A 11 -0.84 -9.52 5.86
N VAL A 12 -1.45 -8.34 6.07
CA VAL A 12 -2.55 -8.16 7.03
C VAL A 12 -3.74 -9.05 6.66
N ALA A 13 -4.13 -9.09 5.38
CA ALA A 13 -5.22 -9.97 4.91
C ALA A 13 -4.91 -11.47 5.10
N LYS A 14 -3.64 -11.86 5.09
CA LYS A 14 -3.17 -13.22 5.40
C LYS A 14 -3.09 -13.51 6.90
N GLY A 15 -3.44 -12.56 7.76
CA GLY A 15 -3.43 -12.74 9.22
C GLY A 15 -2.04 -12.70 9.85
N TRP A 16 -1.05 -12.10 9.18
CA TRP A 16 0.29 -11.95 9.73
C TRP A 16 0.29 -10.96 10.90
N THR A 17 1.13 -11.21 11.90
CA THR A 17 1.33 -10.28 13.02
C THR A 17 2.14 -9.07 12.57
N ARG A 18 1.92 -7.92 13.23
CA ARG A 18 2.67 -6.69 12.98
C ARG A 18 4.20 -6.90 12.97
N ARG A 19 4.71 -7.70 13.90
CA ARG A 19 6.14 -8.02 13.98
C ARG A 19 6.64 -8.77 12.75
N GLN A 20 5.89 -9.75 12.25
CA GLN A 20 6.25 -10.49 11.04
C GLN A 20 6.21 -9.59 9.80
N ILE A 21 5.25 -8.68 9.73
CA ILE A 21 5.12 -7.70 8.65
C ILE A 21 6.34 -6.76 8.64
N ILE A 22 6.72 -6.21 9.79
CA ILE A 22 7.88 -5.33 9.91
C ILE A 22 9.17 -6.04 9.48
N GLU A 23 9.40 -7.27 9.94
CA GLU A 23 10.60 -8.04 9.56
C GLU A 23 10.66 -8.29 8.05
N GLN A 24 9.52 -8.64 7.44
CA GLN A 24 9.42 -8.82 6.00
C GLN A 24 9.73 -7.52 5.25
N LEU A 25 9.19 -6.38 5.71
CA LEU A 25 9.46 -5.08 5.11
C LEU A 25 10.93 -4.70 5.24
N ILE A 26 11.59 -4.95 6.38
CA ILE A 26 13.02 -4.65 6.57
C ILE A 26 13.86 -5.42 5.54
N GLN A 27 13.55 -6.70 5.30
CA GLN A 27 14.26 -7.49 4.28
C GLN A 27 14.04 -6.94 2.87
N GLU A 28 12.80 -6.57 2.55
CA GLU A 28 12.46 -6.04 1.22
C GLU A 28 13.08 -4.65 1.00
N ILE A 29 13.03 -3.77 2.01
CA ILE A 29 13.66 -2.46 1.99
C ILE A 29 15.17 -2.61 1.87
N GLY A 30 15.81 -3.47 2.66
CA GLY A 30 17.26 -3.69 2.60
C GLY A 30 17.72 -4.32 1.28
N PHE A 31 16.86 -5.10 0.62
CA PHE A 31 17.16 -5.64 -0.71
C PHE A 31 17.13 -4.57 -1.80
N PHE A 32 16.17 -3.64 -1.75
CA PHE A 32 15.98 -2.62 -2.79
C PHE A 32 16.65 -1.28 -2.50
N LYS A 33 16.93 -0.99 -1.23
CA LYS A 33 17.57 0.24 -0.77
C LYS A 33 18.75 -0.16 0.10
N ASP A 34 19.92 0.37 -0.22
CA ASP A 34 21.14 0.22 0.59
C ASP A 34 21.04 1.10 1.85
N LEU A 35 20.03 0.79 2.67
CA LEU A 35 19.71 1.49 3.92
C LEU A 35 20.21 0.65 5.09
N ASP A 36 20.82 1.35 6.04
CA ASP A 36 21.16 0.75 7.34
C ASP A 36 19.90 0.19 8.02
N ARG A 37 20.06 -0.89 8.78
CA ARG A 37 18.97 -1.65 9.39
C ARG A 37 18.09 -0.79 10.28
N GLU A 38 18.67 0.17 11.01
CA GLU A 38 17.90 1.12 11.82
C GLU A 38 16.96 1.97 10.96
N LYS A 39 17.46 2.51 9.83
CA LYS A 39 16.66 3.30 8.90
C LYS A 39 15.60 2.46 8.22
N ALA A 40 15.94 1.22 7.83
CA ALA A 40 14.98 0.29 7.25
C ALA A 40 13.86 -0.07 8.25
N THR A 41 14.20 -0.24 9.53
CA THR A 41 13.24 -0.52 10.61
C THR A 41 12.30 0.66 10.82
N SER A 42 12.84 1.87 11.01
CA SER A 42 12.03 3.08 11.18
C SER A 42 11.11 3.33 9.98
N PHE A 43 11.60 3.07 8.76
CA PHE A 43 10.80 3.19 7.55
C PHE A 43 9.68 2.14 7.51
N ALA A 44 9.98 0.87 7.80
CA ALA A 44 9.00 -0.22 7.85
C ALA A 44 7.90 0.06 8.89
N GLU A 45 8.27 0.53 10.08
CA GLU A 45 7.31 0.90 11.13
C GLU A 45 6.37 2.04 10.69
N THR A 46 6.92 3.05 10.02
CA THR A 46 6.15 4.19 9.52
C THR A 46 5.15 3.74 8.46
N VAL A 47 5.57 2.94 7.49
CA VAL A 47 4.70 2.41 6.43
C VAL A 47 3.57 1.56 7.02
N VAL A 48 3.88 0.69 7.98
CA VAL A 48 2.85 -0.13 8.64
C VAL A 48 1.85 0.75 9.39
N LEU A 49 2.32 1.77 10.11
CA LEU A 49 1.45 2.70 10.84
C LEU A 49 0.52 3.48 9.90
N GLU A 50 1.02 3.96 8.76
CA GLU A 50 0.21 4.66 7.76
C GLU A 50 -0.87 3.76 7.19
N VAL A 51 -0.52 2.52 6.84
CA VAL A 51 -1.49 1.55 6.29
C VAL A 51 -2.53 1.17 7.34
N GLU A 52 -2.13 0.91 8.58
CA GLU A 52 -3.07 0.65 9.69
C GLU A 52 -4.02 1.84 9.90
N THR A 53 -3.48 3.06 9.87
CA THR A 53 -4.26 4.29 10.01
C THR A 53 -5.27 4.42 8.88
N ALA A 54 -4.84 4.29 7.62
CA ALA A 54 -5.71 4.37 6.45
C ALA A 54 -6.82 3.30 6.49
N MET A 55 -6.48 2.07 6.85
CA MET A 55 -7.45 0.98 7.00
C MET A 55 -8.48 1.27 8.09
N ASN A 56 -8.07 1.89 9.20
CA ASN A 56 -8.98 2.27 10.28
C ASN A 56 -9.84 3.48 9.92
N THR A 57 -9.31 4.47 9.21
CA THR A 57 -10.08 5.64 8.74
C THR A 57 -11.17 5.21 7.75
N LEU A 58 -10.91 4.23 6.89
CA LEU A 58 -11.93 3.66 5.99
C LEU A 58 -13.03 2.88 6.72
N ARG A 59 -12.79 2.46 7.97
CA ARG A 59 -13.79 1.81 8.83
C ARG A 59 -14.63 2.82 9.61
N ASP A 60 -14.18 4.06 9.74
CA ASP A 60 -14.95 5.12 10.41
C ASP A 60 -16.14 5.53 9.53
N GLU A 61 -17.34 5.11 9.91
CA GLU A 61 -18.58 5.43 9.19
C GLU A 61 -18.83 6.93 9.01
N ARG A 62 -18.24 7.78 9.85
CA ARG A 62 -18.39 9.24 9.78
C ARG A 62 -17.61 9.86 8.62
N VAL A 63 -16.51 9.24 8.20
CA VAL A 63 -15.59 9.77 7.17
C VAL A 63 -15.57 8.88 5.93
N LYS A 64 -16.03 7.64 6.05
CA LYS A 64 -16.12 6.67 4.94
C LYS A 64 -16.84 7.19 3.71
N TRP A 65 -17.87 8.03 3.87
CA TRP A 65 -18.61 8.62 2.75
C TRP A 65 -17.79 9.67 1.99
N LEU A 66 -16.87 10.36 2.66
CA LEU A 66 -15.98 11.36 2.06
C LEU A 66 -14.82 10.70 1.30
N LEU A 67 -14.34 9.56 1.82
CA LEU A 67 -13.23 8.80 1.24
C LEU A 67 -13.66 7.76 0.20
N LYS A 68 -14.97 7.48 0.10
CA LYS A 68 -15.53 6.70 -1.00
C LYS A 68 -15.53 7.56 -2.26
N SER A 69 -14.62 7.26 -3.19
CA SER A 69 -14.76 7.78 -4.55
C SER A 69 -16.07 7.26 -5.17
N SER A 70 -16.74 8.11 -5.93
CA SER A 70 -17.83 7.66 -6.79
C SER A 70 -17.23 6.76 -7.86
N GLU A 71 -17.53 5.47 -7.78
CA GLU A 71 -17.24 4.53 -8.86
C GLU A 71 -18.22 4.83 -9.99
N ALA A 72 -17.80 5.65 -10.95
CA ALA A 72 -18.42 5.60 -12.27
C ALA A 72 -18.13 4.18 -12.77
N GLY A 73 -19.16 3.37 -13.01
CA GLY A 73 -19.05 1.97 -13.46
C GLY A 73 -18.48 1.80 -14.87
N VAL A 74 -17.47 2.61 -15.20
CA VAL A 74 -16.72 2.67 -16.44
C VAL A 74 -15.25 2.52 -16.07
N SER A 75 -14.64 1.43 -16.52
CA SER A 75 -13.20 1.29 -16.46
C SER A 75 -12.54 2.14 -17.57
N MET A 76 -11.25 2.47 -17.44
CA MET A 76 -10.53 3.13 -18.54
C MET A 76 -10.59 2.33 -19.85
N HIS A 77 -10.80 1.01 -19.76
CA HIS A 77 -11.02 0.14 -20.91
C HIS A 77 -12.34 0.45 -21.64
N ASP A 78 -13.41 0.79 -20.90
CA ASP A 78 -14.74 1.07 -21.45
C ASP A 78 -14.84 2.46 -22.11
N LEU A 79 -13.97 3.40 -21.71
CA LEU A 79 -13.91 4.76 -22.26
C LEU A 79 -13.06 4.87 -23.53
N GLY A 80 -12.50 3.76 -24.03
CA GLY A 80 -11.81 3.74 -25.32
C GLY A 80 -10.62 4.70 -25.40
N VAL A 81 -9.85 4.88 -24.32
CA VAL A 81 -8.55 5.54 -24.41
C VAL A 81 -7.59 4.60 -25.16
N GLY A 82 -7.51 4.79 -26.47
CA GLY A 82 -6.72 3.96 -27.37
C GLY A 82 -5.25 3.89 -26.95
N CYS A 83 -4.68 2.69 -27.05
CA CYS A 83 -3.26 2.44 -26.99
C CYS A 83 -2.50 3.39 -27.93
N ARG A 84 -1.74 4.30 -27.35
CA ARG A 84 -0.46 4.74 -27.91
C ARG A 84 0.56 4.23 -26.89
N GLY A 85 1.23 3.10 -27.13
CA GLY A 85 2.19 2.94 -28.22
C GLY A 85 3.46 3.67 -27.78
N GLU A 86 4.45 2.89 -27.31
CA GLU A 86 5.84 3.28 -26.99
C GLU A 86 6.17 4.78 -27.05
N GLY A 87 6.33 5.42 -25.89
CA GLY A 87 6.93 6.76 -25.79
C GLY A 87 6.44 7.57 -24.58
N ASP A 88 7.36 7.71 -23.60
CA ASP A 88 7.35 8.53 -22.37
C ASP A 88 6.57 7.98 -21.16
#